data_AF-A0AAW8GHT7-F1
#
_entry.id   AF-A0AAW8GHT7-F1
#
_cell.length_a   1.000
_cell.length_b   1.000
_cell.length_c   1.000
_cell.angle_alpha   90.00
_cell.angle_beta   90.00
_cell.angle_gamma   90.00
#
_symmetry.space_group_name_H-M   'P 1'
#
loop_
_entity.id
_entity.type
_entity.pdbx_description
1 polymer ?
#
loop_
_entity_poly.entity_id
_entity_poly.type
_entity_poly.pdbx_seq_one_letter_code
_entity_poly.pdbx_strand_id
1 'polypeptide(L)'
;MTGKWLAAILLGLPLSTGVVGLAALLWPGRLEVHTLPLLLLFFPVWIGTMSAAFACRSGARAWLWLGGATVLAYAALYAAKALGWAAGLPA
;
A
#
# COMPACT_ATOMS: atom_id res chain seq x y z
N MET A 1 -4.33 17.66 15.97
CA MET A 1 -3.79 16.28 15.88
C MET A 1 -4.78 15.30 15.24
N THR A 2 -6.09 15.46 15.47
CA THR A 2 -7.17 14.61 14.92
C THR A 2 -7.07 14.34 13.42
N GLY A 3 -6.75 15.35 12.60
CA GLY A 3 -6.60 15.15 11.14
C GLY A 3 -5.49 14.18 10.75
N LYS A 4 -4.41 14.06 11.55
CA LYS A 4 -3.32 13.10 11.32
C LYS A 4 -3.74 11.68 11.71
N TRP A 5 -4.49 11.54 12.81
CA TRP A 5 -5.10 10.27 13.22
C TRP A 5 -6.10 9.75 12.20
N LEU A 6 -6.97 10.63 11.69
CA LEU A 6 -7.91 10.26 10.62
C LEU A 6 -7.19 9.85 9.34
N ALA A 7 -6.15 10.58 8.93
CA ALA A 7 -5.32 10.21 7.79
C ALA A 7 -4.67 8.85 7.99
N ALA A 8 -4.09 8.61 9.18
CA ALA A 8 -3.50 7.33 9.53
C ALA A 8 -4.55 6.23 9.40
N ILE A 9 -5.61 6.25 10.23
CA ILE A 9 -6.60 5.16 10.29
C ILE A 9 -7.25 4.89 8.93
N LEU A 10 -7.64 5.94 8.19
CA LEU A 10 -8.36 5.76 6.92
C LEU A 10 -7.44 5.35 5.77
N LEU A 11 -6.22 5.89 5.69
CA LEU A 11 -5.36 5.71 4.51
C LEU A 11 -4.21 4.73 4.74
N GLY A 12 -3.79 4.48 5.98
CA GLY A 12 -2.67 3.58 6.21
C GLY A 12 -3.00 2.13 5.91
N LEU A 13 -4.23 1.66 6.19
CA LEU A 13 -4.68 0.32 5.78
C LEU A 13 -4.71 0.15 4.26
N PRO A 14 -5.41 1.02 3.49
CA PRO A 14 -5.37 0.96 2.02
C PRO A 14 -3.95 1.07 1.46
N LEU A 15 -3.14 1.99 1.97
CA LEU A 15 -1.78 2.19 1.50
C LEU A 15 -0.91 0.94 1.74
N SER A 16 -0.96 0.35 2.93
CA SER A 16 -0.19 -0.86 3.23
C SER A 16 -0.62 -2.03 2.36
N THR A 17 -1.93 -2.21 2.14
CA THR A 17 -2.45 -3.22 1.21
C THR A 17 -1.95 -2.99 -0.21
N GLY A 18 -2.01 -1.74 -0.70
CA GLY A 18 -1.54 -1.39 -2.04
C GLY A 18 -0.04 -1.65 -2.21
N VAL A 19 0.77 -1.27 -1.23
CA VAL A 19 2.24 -1.48 -1.26
C VAL A 19 2.60 -2.96 -1.21
N VAL A 20 2.02 -3.74 -0.28
CA VAL A 20 2.29 -5.18 -0.18
C VAL A 20 1.78 -5.93 -1.40
N GLY A 21 0.59 -5.58 -1.90
CA GLY A 21 0.02 -6.15 -3.11
C GLY A 21 0.89 -5.88 -4.35
N LEU A 22 1.41 -4.66 -4.49
CA LEU A 22 2.37 -4.32 -5.55
C LEU A 22 3.67 -5.11 -5.42
N ALA A 23 4.20 -5.22 -4.20
CA ALA A 23 5.39 -6.00 -3.94
C ALA A 23 5.18 -7.46 -4.36
N ALA A 24 4.04 -8.07 -3.99
CA ALA A 24 3.72 -9.44 -4.38
C ALA A 24 3.54 -9.59 -5.90
N LEU A 25 2.88 -8.65 -6.56
CA LEU A 25 2.65 -8.72 -7.99
C LEU A 25 3.94 -8.58 -8.81
N LEU A 26 4.83 -7.69 -8.38
CA LEU A 26 6.08 -7.39 -9.08
C LEU A 26 7.23 -8.31 -8.65
N TRP A 27 7.04 -9.12 -7.61
CA TRP A 27 8.10 -10.00 -7.13
C TRP A 27 8.38 -11.11 -8.15
N PRO A 28 9.64 -11.31 -8.57
CA PRO A 28 9.97 -12.37 -9.50
C PRO A 28 9.77 -13.74 -8.83
N GLY A 29 9.06 -14.64 -9.52
CA GLY A 29 8.84 -16.02 -9.09
C GLY A 29 7.37 -16.39 -8.89
N ARG A 30 7.14 -17.62 -8.41
CA ARG A 30 5.80 -18.17 -8.21
C ARG A 30 5.11 -17.48 -7.03
N LEU A 31 3.89 -16.98 -7.26
CA LEU A 31 3.10 -16.26 -6.27
C LEU A 31 2.94 -17.06 -4.97
N GLU A 32 2.68 -18.36 -5.08
CA GLU A 32 2.48 -19.28 -3.95
C GLU A 32 3.65 -19.28 -2.94
N VAL A 33 4.88 -19.03 -3.41
CA VAL A 33 6.08 -19.09 -2.57
C VAL A 33 6.30 -17.79 -1.82
N HIS A 34 6.03 -16.64 -2.45
CA HIS A 34 6.37 -15.33 -1.90
C HIS A 34 5.18 -14.59 -1.28
N THR A 35 3.94 -14.98 -1.57
CA THR A 35 2.73 -14.31 -1.07
C THR A 35 2.66 -14.33 0.46
N LEU A 36 2.87 -15.49 1.09
CA LEU A 36 2.79 -15.60 2.55
C LEU A 36 3.84 -14.73 3.27
N PRO A 37 5.15 -14.80 2.92
CA PRO A 37 6.15 -13.89 3.48
C PRO A 37 5.81 -12.40 3.28
N LEU A 38 5.35 -12.02 2.09
CA LEU A 38 5.01 -10.63 1.78
C LEU A 38 3.76 -10.17 2.55
N LEU A 39 2.77 -11.04 2.75
CA LEU A 39 1.62 -10.77 3.61
C LEU A 39 2.04 -10.56 5.07
N LEU A 40 3.06 -11.26 5.56
CA LEU A 40 3.60 -11.01 6.91
C LEU A 40 4.24 -9.61 7.01
N LEU A 41 4.81 -9.09 5.91
CA LEU A 41 5.32 -7.70 5.86
C LEU A 41 4.20 -6.65 5.89
N PHE A 42 2.93 -7.03 5.74
CA PHE A 42 1.82 -6.11 5.87
C PHE A 42 1.83 -5.37 7.20
N PHE A 43 2.06 -6.07 8.32
CA PHE A 43 2.07 -5.46 9.65
C PHE A 43 3.16 -4.39 9.83
N PRO A 44 4.45 -4.66 9.53
CA PRO A 44 5.48 -3.64 9.64
C PRO A 44 5.27 -2.49 8.64
N VAL A 45 4.81 -2.77 7.41
CA VAL A 45 4.46 -1.72 6.44
C VAL A 45 3.32 -0.86 6.97
N TRP A 46 2.27 -1.47 7.52
CA TRP A 46 1.13 -0.77 8.10
C TRP A 46 1.56 0.14 9.27
N ILE A 47 2.37 -0.36 10.20
CA ILE A 47 2.93 0.45 11.30
C ILE A 47 3.77 1.62 10.75
N GLY A 48 4.58 1.37 9.71
CA GLY A 48 5.33 2.42 9.02
C GLY A 48 4.42 3.50 8.41
N THR A 49 3.35 3.11 7.73
CA THR A 49 2.39 4.06 7.14
C THR A 49 1.64 4.88 8.21
N MET A 50 1.22 4.24 9.31
CA MET A 50 0.65 4.94 10.47
C MET A 50 1.62 5.98 11.02
N SER A 51 2.88 5.58 11.20
CA SER A 51 3.94 6.43 11.75
C SER A 51 4.27 7.60 10.83
N ALA A 52 4.24 7.39 9.51
CA ALA A 52 4.47 8.44 8.51
C ALA A 52 3.44 9.57 8.58
N ALA A 53 2.19 9.28 8.96
CA ALA A 53 1.19 10.30 9.22
C ALA A 53 1.63 11.26 10.34
N PHE A 54 2.35 10.77 11.35
CA PHE A 54 2.88 11.57 12.45
C PHE A 54 4.16 12.31 12.11
N ALA A 55 4.96 11.83 11.16
CA ALA A 55 6.12 12.56 10.62
C ALA A 55 5.72 13.85 9.87
N CYS A 56 4.48 13.94 9.36
CA CYS A 56 4.00 15.13 8.65
C CYS A 56 3.76 16.34 9.58
N ARG A 57 4.23 17.54 9.22
CA ARG A 57 4.02 18.78 10.01
C ARG A 57 2.56 19.18 10.20
N SER A 58 1.65 18.81 9.29
CA SER A 58 0.23 19.15 9.37
C SER A 58 -0.68 17.99 8.95
N GLY A 59 -1.94 18.01 9.40
CA GLY A 59 -2.95 17.02 9.01
C GLY A 59 -3.23 17.03 7.50
N ALA A 60 -3.32 18.22 6.88
CA ALA A 60 -3.51 18.35 5.44
C ALA A 60 -2.35 17.73 4.63
N ARG A 61 -1.09 17.93 5.07
CA ARG A 61 0.06 17.27 4.44
C ARG A 61 0.03 15.76 4.62
N ALA A 62 -0.38 15.26 5.79
CA ALA A 62 -0.55 13.82 6.00
C ALA A 62 -1.57 13.24 5.01
N TRP A 63 -2.72 13.90 4.85
CA TRP A 63 -3.73 13.51 3.87
C TRP A 63 -3.21 13.53 2.43
N LEU A 64 -2.51 14.58 2.02
CA LEU A 64 -1.94 14.66 0.67
C LEU A 64 -0.90 13.56 0.43
N TRP A 65 -0.01 13.30 1.39
CA TRP A 65 1.01 12.28 1.25
C TRP A 65 0.44 10.87 1.27
N LEU A 66 -0.32 10.51 2.30
CA LEU A 66 -0.92 9.18 2.40
C LEU A 66 -1.95 8.94 1.30
N GLY A 67 -2.76 9.95 0.98
CA GLY A 67 -3.80 9.86 -0.04
C GLY A 67 -3.18 9.76 -1.43
N GLY A 68 -2.21 10.61 -1.75
CA GLY A 68 -1.45 10.54 -3.00
C GLY A 68 -0.72 9.20 -3.16
N ALA A 69 -0.04 8.73 -2.12
CA ALA A 69 0.61 7.43 -2.15
C ALA A 69 -0.39 6.28 -2.35
N THR A 70 -1.57 6.35 -1.73
CA THR A 70 -2.63 5.35 -1.90
C THR A 70 -3.11 5.32 -3.34
N VAL A 71 -3.45 6.49 -3.90
CA VAL A 71 -3.91 6.60 -5.29
C VAL A 71 -2.85 6.08 -6.25
N LEU A 72 -1.58 6.43 -6.05
CA LEU A 72 -0.47 5.95 -6.87
C LEU A 72 -0.31 4.43 -6.77
N ALA A 73 -0.40 3.85 -5.58
CA ALA A 73 -0.28 2.41 -5.38
C ALA A 73 -1.39 1.65 -6.12
N TYR A 74 -2.65 2.09 -6.00
CA TYR A 74 -3.77 1.47 -6.69
C TYR A 74 -3.74 1.73 -8.20
N ALA A 75 -3.29 2.90 -8.66
CA ALA A 75 -3.08 3.18 -10.06
C ALA A 75 -2.03 2.25 -10.67
N ALA A 76 -0.93 2.00 -9.96
CA ALA A 76 0.10 1.06 -10.39
C ALA A 76 -0.42 -0.38 -10.44
N LEU A 77 -1.24 -0.81 -9.47
CA LEU A 77 -1.90 -2.13 -9.51
C LEU A 77 -2.82 -2.26 -10.73
N TYR A 78 -3.63 -1.23 -10.99
CA TYR A 78 -4.51 -1.21 -12.15
C TYR A 78 -3.74 -1.21 -13.47
N ALA A 79 -2.65 -0.45 -13.55
CA ALA A 79 -1.76 -0.43 -14.71
C ALA A 79 -1.12 -1.82 -14.93
N ALA A 80 -0.60 -2.44 -13.87
CA ALA A 80 -0.05 -3.79 -13.96
C ALA A 80 -1.08 -4.83 -14.41
N LYS A 81 -2.34 -4.70 -13.95
CA LYS A 81 -3.46 -5.52 -14.44
C LYS A 81 -3.75 -5.26 -15.91
N ALA A 82 -3.81 -3.99 -16.34
CA ALA A 82 -4.06 -3.61 -17.73
C ALA A 82 -2.95 -4.05 -18.70
N LEU A 83 -1.70 -4.07 -18.22
CA LEU A 83 -0.52 -4.54 -18.96
C LEU A 83 -0.42 -6.08 -19.01
N GLY A 84 -1.34 -6.81 -18.38
CA GLY A 84 -1.33 -8.28 -18.35
C GLY A 84 -0.28 -8.88 -17.41
N TRP A 85 0.40 -8.08 -16.59
CA TRP A 85 1.35 -8.61 -15.58
C TRP A 85 0.64 -9.39 -14.47
N ALA A 86 -0.67 -9.18 -14.33
CA ALA A 86 -1.54 -9.94 -13.43
C ALA A 86 -2.14 -11.21 -14.05
N ALA A 87 -1.78 -11.58 -15.29
CA ALA A 87 -2.38 -12.72 -16.02
C ALA A 87 -2.20 -14.10 -15.35
N GLY A 88 -1.38 -14.20 -14.29
CA GLY A 88 -1.23 -15.41 -13.46
C GLY A 88 -2.19 -15.52 -12.28
N LEU A 89 -3.09 -14.55 -12.05
CA LEU A 89 -4.09 -14.61 -10.97
C LEU A 89 -5.35 -15.31 -11.49
N PRO A 90 -5.84 -16.38 -10.82
CA PRO A 90 -7.13 -16.97 -11.17
C PRO A 90 -8.23 -15.91 -11.07
N ALA A 91 -9.14 -15.93 -12.05
CA ALA A 91 -10.26 -14.99 -12.17
C ALA A 91 -11.28 -15.13 -11.02
#